data_AF-G0W8H1-F1
#
_entry.id   AF-G0W8H1-F1
#
_cell.length_a   1.000
_cell.length_b   1.000
_cell.length_c   1.000
_cell.angle_alpha   90.00
_cell.angle_beta   90.00
_cell.angle_gamma   90.00
#
_symmetry.space_group_name_H-M   'P 1'
#
loop_
_entity.id
_entity.type
_entity.pdbx_description
1 polymer ?
#
loop_
_entity_poly.entity_id
_entity_poly.type
_entity_poly.pdbx_seq_one_letter_code
_entity_poly.pdbx_strand_id
1 'polypeptide(L)'
;MTDRLTQLQICLDQLVEQFCATLNYIDKNHGFEPLNTSEPLMSDKHATVAPPDEFSNTIDELSTDIILKTRQTMKLIDSLPGVDVSAEEQLHKIDSLQKKLVQVEEAKIQAIKEKENLLTQVDGLIDYFVTGIASTRHNNVGEVADSMTTPATTTTGTANTEMNTEVNTTDISINNATLPTNQNNVENTIQRLNTTEINVEK
;
A
#
# COMPACT_ATOMS: atom_id res chain seq x y z
N MET A 1 5.24 5.03 -1.14
CA MET A 1 4.70 5.81 -0.02
C MET A 1 4.69 7.28 -0.45
N THR A 2 3.68 7.67 -1.24
CA THR A 2 3.55 8.97 -1.93
C THR A 2 2.85 10.02 -1.04
N ASP A 3 2.62 9.68 0.22
CA ASP A 3 1.87 10.48 1.19
C ASP A 3 2.54 11.81 1.56
N ARG A 4 3.79 12.05 1.11
CA ARG A 4 4.48 13.34 1.34
C ARG A 4 3.83 14.50 0.60
N LEU A 5 3.29 14.27 -0.60
CA LEU A 5 2.59 15.31 -1.34
C LEU A 5 1.26 15.66 -0.64
N THR A 6 0.51 14.66 -0.18
CA THR A 6 -0.72 14.87 0.60
C THR A 6 -0.44 15.58 1.92
N GLN A 7 0.62 15.19 2.63
CA GLN A 7 1.04 15.87 3.86
C GLN A 7 1.44 17.34 3.62
N LEU A 8 2.08 17.64 2.49
CA LEU A 8 2.40 19.01 2.11
C LEU A 8 1.14 19.84 1.86
N GLN A 9 0.15 19.28 1.17
CA GLN A 9 -1.14 19.95 0.96
C GLN A 9 -1.83 20.26 2.29
N ILE A 10 -1.92 19.28 3.19
CA ILE A 10 -2.51 19.47 4.53
C ILE A 10 -1.74 20.54 5.33
N CYS A 11 -0.41 20.54 5.29
CA CYS A 11 0.38 21.57 5.97
C CYS A 11 0.12 22.97 5.39
N LEU A 12 -0.02 23.09 4.07
CA LEU A 12 -0.32 24.37 3.43
C LEU A 12 -1.72 24.86 3.80
N ASP A 13 -2.72 23.98 3.82
CA ASP A 13 -4.09 24.32 4.23
C ASP A 13 -4.11 24.82 5.68
N GLN A 14 -3.44 24.11 6.58
CA GLN A 14 -3.29 24.53 7.98
C GLN A 14 -2.60 25.89 8.11
N LEU A 15 -1.59 26.17 7.28
CA LEU A 15 -0.90 27.46 7.29
C LEU A 15 -1.84 28.60 6.88
N VAL A 16 -2.68 28.38 5.86
CA VAL A 16 -3.68 29.37 5.41
C VAL A 16 -4.75 29.60 6.48
N GLU A 17 -5.21 28.54 7.14
CA GLU A 17 -6.14 28.66 8.27
C GLU A 17 -5.54 29.49 9.41
N GLN A 18 -4.27 29.27 9.75
CA GLN A 18 -3.56 30.02 10.77
C GLN A 18 -3.37 31.50 10.39
N PHE A 19 -3.10 31.81 9.12
CA PHE A 19 -3.06 33.20 8.66
C PHE A 19 -4.42 33.89 8.83
N CYS A 20 -5.50 33.23 8.39
CA CYS A 20 -6.85 33.77 8.55
C CYS A 20 -7.23 33.95 10.03
N ALA A 21 -6.91 32.98 10.89
CA ALA A 21 -7.18 33.06 12.33
C ALA A 21 -6.39 34.21 12.98
N THR A 22 -5.13 34.38 12.62
CA THR A 22 -4.25 35.44 13.14
C THR A 22 -4.75 36.82 12.72
N LEU A 23 -5.11 37.01 11.45
CA LEU A 23 -5.67 38.27 10.96
C LEU A 23 -7.01 38.59 11.64
N ASN A 24 -7.89 37.60 11.78
CA ASN A 24 -9.16 37.77 12.49
C ASN A 24 -8.96 38.11 13.97
N TYR A 25 -7.92 37.56 14.61
CA TYR A 25 -7.58 37.89 15.98
C TYR A 25 -7.11 39.35 16.10
N ILE A 26 -6.23 39.80 15.21
CA ILE A 26 -5.76 41.19 15.15
C ILE A 26 -6.94 42.14 14.94
N ASP A 27 -7.77 41.87 13.94
CA ASP A 27 -8.92 42.71 13.57
C ASP A 27 -9.93 42.88 14.71
N LYS A 28 -10.18 41.83 15.49
CA LYS A 28 -11.20 41.85 16.55
C LYS A 28 -10.72 42.29 17.92
N ASN A 29 -9.43 42.12 18.22
CA ASN A 29 -8.90 42.29 19.57
C ASN A 29 -7.90 43.45 19.69
N HIS A 30 -7.64 44.20 18.62
CA HIS A 30 -6.75 45.35 18.68
C HIS A 30 -7.25 46.40 19.67
N GLY A 31 -6.31 47.04 20.38
CA GLY A 31 -6.60 48.20 21.20
C GLY A 31 -6.96 49.43 20.35
N PHE A 32 -7.62 50.39 20.98
CA PHE A 32 -7.70 51.74 20.44
C PHE A 32 -6.43 52.50 20.84
N GLU A 33 -5.92 53.37 19.98
CA GLU A 33 -4.77 54.22 20.29
C GLU A 33 -5.20 55.70 20.17
N PRO A 34 -4.95 56.54 21.19
CA PRO A 34 -5.31 57.95 21.12
C PRO A 34 -4.36 58.70 20.18
N LEU A 35 -4.91 59.61 19.37
CA LEU A 35 -4.13 60.45 18.45
C LEU A 35 -3.26 61.49 19.19
N ASN A 36 -3.69 61.93 20.37
CA ASN A 36 -2.98 62.88 21.23
C ASN A 36 -3.03 62.43 22.69
N THR A 37 -1.96 62.70 23.46
CA THR A 37 -1.86 62.34 24.90
C THR A 37 -2.94 62.97 25.78
N SER A 38 -3.62 64.03 25.31
CA SER A 38 -4.70 64.70 26.03
C SER A 38 -6.11 64.19 25.67
N GLU A 39 -6.24 63.30 24.69
CA GLU A 39 -7.53 62.77 24.28
C GLU A 39 -7.88 61.51 25.10
N PRO A 40 -9.12 61.39 25.61
CA PRO A 40 -9.54 60.17 26.30
C PRO A 40 -9.56 58.99 25.34
N LEU A 41 -9.09 57.84 25.82
CA LEU A 41 -9.12 56.59 25.07
C LEU A 41 -10.57 56.24 24.69
N MET A 42 -10.82 56.09 23.39
CA MET A 42 -12.13 55.68 22.91
C MET A 42 -12.38 54.23 23.35
N SER A 43 -13.51 54.00 24.04
CA SER A 43 -13.90 52.68 24.52
C SER A 43 -15.30 52.38 23.99
N ASP A 44 -15.37 51.37 23.11
CA ASP A 44 -16.64 50.83 22.64
C ASP A 44 -17.06 49.66 23.53
N LYS A 45 -18.32 49.67 23.98
CA LYS A 45 -18.92 48.60 24.79
C LYS A 45 -19.16 47.32 23.98
N HIS A 46 -19.12 47.38 22.66
CA HIS A 46 -19.25 46.23 21.77
C HIS A 46 -17.89 45.72 21.24
N ALA A 47 -16.80 46.44 21.50
CA ALA A 47 -15.46 46.00 21.14
C ALA A 47 -14.90 45.02 22.18
N THR A 48 -14.47 43.86 21.73
CA THR A 48 -13.76 42.87 22.55
C THR A 48 -12.28 43.19 22.52
N VAL A 49 -11.85 44.21 23.27
CA VAL A 49 -10.43 44.61 23.33
C VAL A 49 -9.69 43.71 24.31
N ALA A 50 -8.64 43.04 23.84
CA ALA A 50 -7.75 42.28 24.72
C ALA A 50 -6.80 43.22 25.49
N PRO A 51 -6.36 42.85 26.70
CA PRO A 51 -5.29 43.58 27.39
C PRO A 51 -4.02 43.67 26.50
N PRO A 52 -3.32 44.81 26.45
CA PRO A 52 -2.16 44.98 25.56
C PRO A 52 -1.08 43.91 25.74
N ASP A 53 -0.80 43.51 26.98
CA ASP A 53 0.18 42.47 27.30
C ASP A 53 -0.26 41.09 26.78
N GLU A 54 -1.54 40.75 26.95
CA GLU A 54 -2.11 39.48 26.46
C GLU A 54 -2.17 39.46 24.93
N PHE A 55 -2.53 40.58 24.31
CA PHE A 55 -2.53 40.75 22.87
C PHE A 55 -1.14 40.54 22.28
N SER A 56 -0.12 41.22 22.82
CA SER A 56 1.27 41.06 22.34
C SER A 56 1.76 39.62 22.49
N ASN A 57 1.53 39.00 23.65
CA ASN A 57 1.92 37.61 23.88
C ASN A 57 1.24 36.64 22.90
N THR A 58 -0.04 36.86 22.60
CA THR A 58 -0.80 36.02 21.66
C THR A 58 -0.28 36.19 20.23
N ILE A 59 0.04 37.42 19.82
CA ILE A 59 0.65 37.68 18.51
C ILE A 59 2.02 37.01 18.38
N ASP A 60 2.84 37.02 19.43
CA ASP A 60 4.14 36.36 19.43
C ASP A 60 4.01 34.83 19.34
N GLU A 61 3.03 34.23 20.02
CA GLU A 61 2.73 32.81 19.93
C GLU A 61 2.28 32.42 18.52
N LEU A 62 1.28 33.12 17.98
CA LEU A 62 0.75 32.89 16.62
C LEU A 62 1.84 33.07 15.56
N SER A 63 2.67 34.12 15.68
CA SER A 63 3.78 34.37 14.76
C SER A 63 4.83 33.27 14.85
N THR A 64 5.14 32.79 16.04
CA THR A 64 6.08 31.68 16.24
C THR A 64 5.57 30.41 15.58
N ASP A 65 4.28 30.08 15.73
CA ASP A 65 3.69 28.89 15.13
C ASP A 65 3.71 28.95 13.59
N ILE A 66 3.34 30.10 13.00
CA ILE A 66 3.43 30.33 11.55
C ILE A 66 4.87 30.13 11.03
N ILE A 67 5.88 30.62 11.75
CA ILE A 67 7.29 30.45 11.38
C ILE A 67 7.70 28.97 11.45
N LEU A 68 7.30 28.27 12.51
CA LEU A 68 7.59 26.85 12.67
C LEU A 68 6.91 26.01 11.59
N LYS A 69 5.65 26.29 11.27
CA LYS A 69 4.89 25.64 10.19
C LYS A 69 5.47 25.92 8.80
N THR A 70 5.94 27.13 8.56
CA THR A 70 6.66 27.47 7.31
C THR A 70 7.94 26.63 7.18
N ARG A 71 8.73 26.50 8.25
CA ARG A 71 9.92 25.65 8.25
C ARG A 71 9.58 24.17 8.06
N GLN A 72 8.50 23.69 8.67
CA GLN A 72 8.01 22.32 8.46
C GLN A 72 7.62 22.09 7.00
N THR A 73 6.95 23.06 6.38
CA THR A 73 6.57 23.02 4.96
C THR A 73 7.79 22.95 4.06
N MET A 74 8.82 23.77 4.31
CA MET A 74 10.10 23.71 3.58
C MET A 74 10.77 22.34 3.70
N LYS A 75 10.85 21.78 4.91
CA LYS A 75 11.40 20.43 5.12
C LYS A 75 10.61 19.35 4.37
N LEU A 76 9.30 19.49 4.28
CA LEU A 76 8.46 18.56 3.51
C LEU A 76 8.77 18.65 2.02
N ILE A 77 8.94 19.85 1.49
CA ILE A 77 9.34 20.10 0.09
C ILE A 77 10.70 19.45 -0.19
N ASP A 78 11.70 19.69 0.66
CA ASP A 78 13.05 19.11 0.52
C ASP A 78 13.04 17.57 0.60
N SER A 79 12.04 17.00 1.28
CA SER A 79 11.89 15.56 1.44
C SER A 79 11.03 14.89 0.35
N LEU A 80 10.56 15.65 -0.64
CA LEU A 80 9.70 15.10 -1.69
C LEU A 80 10.45 14.04 -2.51
N PRO A 81 9.88 12.84 -2.67
CA PRO A 81 10.53 11.76 -3.40
C PRO A 81 10.64 12.14 -4.87
N GLY A 82 11.88 12.21 -5.36
CA GLY A 82 12.16 12.50 -6.75
C GLY A 82 12.04 13.98 -7.13
N VAL A 83 12.18 14.90 -6.18
CA VAL A 83 12.21 16.35 -6.45
C VAL A 83 13.37 16.77 -7.35
N ASP A 84 14.52 16.07 -7.28
CA ASP A 84 15.72 16.41 -8.04
C ASP A 84 15.94 15.56 -9.32
N VAL A 85 15.06 14.60 -9.61
CA VAL A 85 15.24 13.68 -10.75
C VAL A 85 14.33 14.06 -11.92
N SER A 86 14.89 13.98 -13.12
CA SER A 86 14.11 14.23 -14.35
C SER A 86 13.13 13.09 -14.64
N ALA A 87 12.05 13.38 -15.38
CA ALA A 87 11.06 12.37 -15.78
C ALA A 87 11.68 11.23 -16.60
N GLU A 88 12.67 11.54 -17.45
CA GLU A 88 13.39 10.53 -18.24
C GLU A 88 14.19 9.58 -17.33
N GLU A 89 14.89 10.10 -16.32
CA GLU A 89 15.61 9.29 -15.36
C GLU A 89 14.66 8.40 -14.54
N GLN A 90 13.49 8.94 -14.16
CA GLN A 90 12.45 8.18 -13.48
C GLN A 90 11.94 7.02 -14.35
N LEU A 91 11.69 7.25 -15.64
CA LEU A 91 11.26 6.22 -16.59
C LEU A 91 12.32 5.15 -16.78
N HIS A 92 13.58 5.53 -17.01
CA HIS A 92 14.68 4.57 -17.13
C HIS A 92 14.85 3.73 -15.85
N LYS A 93 14.64 4.34 -14.68
CA LYS A 93 14.66 3.62 -13.40
C LYS A 93 13.50 2.63 -13.28
N ILE A 94 12.30 3.00 -13.74
CA ILE A 94 11.15 2.09 -13.81
C ILE A 94 11.48 0.89 -14.71
N ASP A 95 12.00 1.11 -15.91
CA ASP A 95 12.34 0.03 -16.85
C ASP A 95 13.42 -0.90 -16.29
N SER A 96 14.44 -0.33 -15.64
CA SER A 96 15.50 -1.11 -14.99
C SER A 96 14.94 -1.98 -13.85
N LEU A 97 14.04 -1.42 -13.04
CA LEU A 97 13.39 -2.15 -11.94
C LEU A 97 12.46 -3.25 -12.48
N GLN A 98 11.71 -3.00 -13.55
CA GLN A 98 10.89 -4.01 -14.20
C GLN A 98 11.73 -5.19 -14.70
N LYS A 99 12.84 -4.93 -15.39
CA LYS A 99 13.76 -5.99 -15.84
C LYS A 99 14.32 -6.80 -14.68
N LYS A 100 14.73 -6.13 -13.59
CA LYS A 100 15.20 -6.81 -12.36
C LYS A 100 14.11 -7.65 -11.71
N LEU A 101 12.87 -7.17 -11.70
CA LEU A 101 11.73 -7.89 -11.13
C LEU A 101 11.49 -9.21 -11.86
N VAL A 102 11.53 -9.19 -13.20
CA VAL A 102 11.42 -10.43 -14.01
C VAL A 102 12.54 -11.42 -13.68
N GLN A 103 13.79 -10.96 -13.58
CA GLN A 103 14.93 -11.82 -13.24
C GLN A 103 14.81 -12.44 -11.85
N VAL A 104 14.38 -11.65 -10.86
CA VAL A 104 14.18 -12.12 -9.48
C VAL A 104 13.02 -13.12 -9.41
N GLU A 105 11.95 -12.89 -10.17
CA GLU A 105 10.81 -13.81 -10.23
C GLU A 105 11.20 -15.16 -10.86
N GLU A 106 11.99 -15.16 -11.94
CA GLU A 106 12.51 -16.40 -12.56
C GLU A 106 13.39 -17.18 -11.57
N ALA A 107 14.30 -16.49 -10.88
CA ALA A 107 15.12 -17.11 -9.85
C ALA A 107 14.26 -17.68 -8.70
N LYS A 108 13.19 -16.99 -8.32
CA LYS A 108 12.23 -17.48 -7.31
C LYS A 108 11.53 -18.75 -7.80
N ILE A 109 11.07 -18.80 -9.04
CA ILE A 109 10.42 -19.98 -9.63
C ILE A 109 11.38 -21.18 -9.61
N GLN A 110 12.63 -20.98 -10.01
CA GLN A 110 13.64 -22.04 -10.02
C GLN A 110 13.95 -22.54 -8.60
N ALA A 111 14.10 -21.63 -7.63
CA ALA A 111 14.32 -22.00 -6.23
C ALA A 111 13.14 -22.78 -5.64
N ILE A 112 11.90 -22.40 -5.98
CA ILE A 112 10.70 -23.15 -5.58
C ILE A 112 10.72 -24.55 -6.21
N LYS A 113 11.06 -24.67 -7.49
CA LYS A 113 11.13 -25.98 -8.17
C LYS A 113 12.15 -26.91 -7.53
N GLU A 114 13.32 -26.40 -7.16
CA GLU A 114 14.35 -27.19 -6.47
C GLU A 114 13.88 -27.60 -5.08
N LYS A 115 13.25 -26.69 -4.33
CA LYS A 115 12.63 -26.99 -3.04
C LYS A 115 11.59 -28.12 -3.15
N GLU A 116 10.66 -28.04 -4.11
CA GLU A 116 9.61 -29.07 -4.29
C GLU A 116 10.21 -30.43 -4.67
N ASN A 117 11.26 -30.44 -5.50
CA ASN A 117 11.97 -31.67 -5.85
C ASN A 117 12.68 -32.31 -4.64
N LEU A 118 13.34 -31.50 -3.82
CA LEU A 118 13.98 -31.96 -2.57
C LEU A 118 12.93 -32.47 -1.57
N LEU A 119 11.80 -31.78 -1.46
CA LEU A 119 10.69 -32.19 -0.59
C LEU A 119 10.16 -33.57 -1.01
N THR A 120 9.91 -33.77 -2.31
CA THR A 120 9.44 -35.06 -2.87
C THR A 120 10.42 -36.21 -2.57
N GLN A 121 11.74 -35.95 -2.62
CA GLN A 121 12.74 -36.97 -2.30
C GLN A 121 12.71 -37.37 -0.82
N VAL A 122 12.56 -36.37 0.08
CA VAL A 122 12.46 -36.61 1.52
C VAL A 122 11.16 -37.36 1.85
N ASP A 123 10.05 -36.98 1.23
CA ASP A 123 8.77 -37.67 1.42
C ASP A 123 8.85 -39.14 0.97
N GLY A 124 9.52 -39.42 -0.15
CA GLY A 124 9.75 -40.80 -0.61
C GLY A 124 10.61 -41.63 0.36
N LEU A 125 11.61 -41.03 1.00
CA LEU A 125 12.40 -41.69 2.05
C LEU A 125 11.55 -42.00 3.29
N ILE A 126 10.67 -41.08 3.67
CA ILE A 126 9.73 -41.26 4.79
C ILE A 126 8.76 -42.41 4.45
N ASP A 127 8.15 -42.42 3.27
CA ASP A 127 7.23 -43.47 2.83
C ASP A 127 7.91 -44.84 2.78
N TYR A 128 9.14 -44.92 2.26
CA TYR A 128 9.93 -46.16 2.28
C TYR A 128 10.16 -46.66 3.71
N PHE A 129 10.55 -45.77 4.62
CA PHE A 129 10.80 -46.12 6.02
C PHE A 129 9.52 -46.56 6.74
N VAL A 130 8.41 -45.84 6.55
CA VAL A 130 7.11 -46.16 7.13
C VAL A 130 6.60 -47.52 6.62
N THR A 131 6.70 -47.76 5.30
CA THR A 131 6.28 -49.01 4.67
C THR A 131 7.16 -50.17 5.13
N GLY A 132 8.48 -49.97 5.18
CA GLY A 132 9.43 -50.97 5.68
C GLY A 132 9.12 -51.40 7.13
N ILE A 133 8.88 -50.45 8.03
CA ILE A 133 8.49 -50.75 9.42
C ILE A 133 7.13 -51.46 9.47
N ALA A 134 6.15 -51.03 8.68
CA ALA A 134 4.84 -51.65 8.63
C ALA A 134 4.92 -53.10 8.14
N SER A 135 5.71 -53.38 7.10
CA SER A 135 5.95 -54.71 6.55
C SER A 135 6.73 -55.61 7.51
N THR A 136 7.76 -55.11 8.20
CA THR A 136 8.48 -55.89 9.23
C THR A 136 7.55 -56.26 10.39
N ARG A 137 6.67 -55.35 10.81
CA ARG A 137 5.68 -55.63 11.86
C ARG A 137 4.65 -56.67 11.42
N HIS A 138 4.23 -56.67 10.15
CA HIS A 138 3.29 -57.67 9.63
C HIS A 138 3.95 -59.06 9.48
N ASN A 139 5.20 -59.12 8.99
CA ASN A 139 5.93 -60.39 8.88
C ASN A 139 6.22 -61.05 10.24
N ASN A 140 6.47 -60.26 11.30
CA ASN A 140 6.63 -60.80 12.66
C ASN A 140 5.31 -61.32 13.29
N VAL A 141 4.14 -61.05 12.70
CA VAL A 141 2.85 -61.57 13.16
C VAL A 141 2.43 -62.83 12.37
N GLY A 142 3.14 -63.19 11.29
CA GLY A 142 2.82 -64.33 10.42
C GLY A 142 3.49 -65.66 10.79
N GLU A 143 4.41 -65.70 11.75
CA GLU A 143 5.16 -66.92 12.12
C GLU A 143 4.71 -67.53 13.47
N VAL A 144 3.44 -67.40 13.84
CA VAL A 144 2.83 -68.29 14.84
C VAL A 144 1.39 -68.62 14.42
N ALA A 145 1.23 -69.82 13.85
CA ALA A 145 0.06 -70.72 13.89
C ALA A 145 -0.41 -71.19 12.50
N ASP A 146 0.18 -72.30 12.06
CA ASP A 146 -0.52 -73.30 11.27
C ASP A 146 -1.00 -74.42 12.22
N SER A 147 -2.32 -74.67 12.28
CA SER A 147 -2.92 -76.02 12.24
C SER A 147 -4.40 -76.02 12.70
N MET A 148 -5.26 -76.53 11.82
CA MET A 148 -6.51 -77.28 12.07
C MET A 148 -7.64 -76.68 12.92
N THR A 149 -8.82 -76.48 12.31
CA THR A 149 -10.06 -77.30 12.48
C THR A 149 -11.30 -76.57 11.90
N THR A 150 -12.04 -77.21 10.98
CA THR A 150 -13.38 -76.84 10.44
C THR A 150 -14.51 -77.07 11.46
N PRO A 151 -15.82 -76.83 11.19
CA PRO A 151 -16.55 -75.74 10.49
C PRO A 151 -17.74 -75.19 11.34
N ALA A 152 -18.27 -73.98 11.08
CA ALA A 152 -19.67 -73.63 11.45
C ALA A 152 -20.17 -72.29 10.87
N THR A 153 -21.12 -72.40 9.94
CA THR A 153 -22.47 -71.80 9.91
C THR A 153 -22.73 -70.32 10.28
N THR A 154 -23.39 -69.66 9.32
CA THR A 154 -24.58 -68.76 9.42
C THR A 154 -24.42 -67.24 9.54
N THR A 155 -25.22 -66.60 8.67
CA THR A 155 -26.08 -65.41 8.87
C THR A 155 -25.52 -64.03 8.55
N THR A 156 -26.00 -63.53 7.39
CA THR A 156 -26.72 -62.26 7.18
C THR A 156 -26.03 -60.93 7.47
N GLY A 157 -26.10 -60.02 6.49
CA GLY A 157 -25.88 -58.60 6.77
C GLY A 157 -25.68 -57.73 5.54
N THR A 158 -26.77 -57.47 4.85
CA THR A 158 -27.01 -56.52 3.75
C THR A 158 -26.53 -55.09 4.03
N ALA A 159 -25.88 -54.44 3.05
CA ALA A 159 -26.11 -53.05 2.56
C ALA A 159 -24.95 -52.67 1.59
N ASN A 160 -25.15 -52.49 0.27
CA ASN A 160 -25.74 -51.32 -0.43
C ASN A 160 -25.00 -50.01 -0.07
N THR A 161 -24.46 -49.16 -0.96
CA THR A 161 -24.77 -48.83 -2.36
C THR A 161 -23.65 -47.98 -2.99
N GLU A 162 -23.43 -48.21 -4.29
CA GLU A 162 -22.97 -47.36 -5.41
C GLU A 162 -22.61 -45.87 -5.16
N MET A 163 -21.55 -45.38 -5.82
CA MET A 163 -21.69 -44.52 -7.02
C MET A 163 -20.33 -44.15 -7.64
N ASN A 164 -20.27 -44.34 -8.97
CA ASN A 164 -19.33 -43.73 -9.90
C ASN A 164 -19.27 -42.21 -9.75
N THR A 165 -18.12 -41.57 -10.04
CA THR A 165 -18.08 -40.56 -11.12
C THR A 165 -16.65 -40.26 -11.58
N GLU A 166 -16.51 -40.17 -12.90
CA GLU A 166 -15.41 -39.62 -13.68
C GLU A 166 -14.93 -38.25 -13.18
N VAL A 167 -13.62 -37.98 -13.24
CA VAL A 167 -13.09 -36.64 -13.52
C VAL A 167 -11.88 -36.72 -14.46
N ASN A 168 -12.20 -36.77 -15.74
CA ASN A 168 -11.77 -35.85 -16.79
C ASN A 168 -10.33 -35.25 -16.71
N THR A 169 -9.45 -35.76 -17.58
CA THR A 169 -8.28 -35.04 -18.09
C THR A 169 -8.73 -33.86 -18.93
N THR A 170 -8.54 -32.63 -18.44
CA THR A 170 -8.72 -31.42 -19.23
C THR A 170 -7.36 -30.79 -19.54
N ASP A 171 -7.04 -30.85 -20.84
CA ASP A 171 -6.10 -29.96 -21.52
C ASP A 171 -6.31 -28.51 -21.08
N ILE A 172 -5.26 -27.88 -20.56
CA ILE A 172 -5.19 -26.42 -20.50
C ILE A 172 -4.27 -25.97 -21.64
N SER A 173 -4.91 -25.75 -22.79
CA SER A 173 -4.39 -24.91 -23.85
C SER A 173 -4.22 -23.48 -23.32
N ILE A 174 -2.97 -23.01 -23.22
CA ILE A 174 -2.70 -21.59 -22.97
C ILE A 174 -2.85 -20.87 -24.30
N ASN A 175 -3.99 -20.21 -24.47
CA ASN A 175 -4.24 -19.26 -25.54
C ASN A 175 -3.28 -18.07 -25.42
N ASN A 176 -2.59 -17.75 -26.52
CA ASN A 176 -1.84 -16.51 -26.70
C ASN A 176 -2.80 -15.32 -26.57
N ALA A 177 -2.78 -14.64 -25.42
CA ALA A 177 -3.43 -13.36 -25.24
C ALA A 177 -2.50 -12.24 -25.74
N THR A 178 -2.75 -11.78 -26.95
CA THR A 178 -2.24 -10.51 -27.49
C THR A 178 -2.71 -9.36 -26.58
N LEU A 179 -1.77 -8.64 -25.97
CA LEU A 179 -2.06 -7.36 -25.28
C LEU A 179 -2.46 -6.30 -26.33
N PRO A 180 -3.51 -5.48 -26.10
CA PRO A 180 -3.87 -4.39 -27.01
C PRO A 180 -2.84 -3.26 -26.92
N THR A 181 -2.25 -2.92 -28.06
CA THR A 181 -1.44 -1.71 -28.27
C THR A 181 -2.32 -0.47 -28.12
N ASN A 182 -2.33 0.12 -26.93
CA ASN A 182 -2.91 1.44 -26.71
C ASN A 182 -1.89 2.55 -27.05
N GLN A 183 -1.51 2.63 -28.33
CA GLN A 183 -0.66 3.72 -28.85
C GLN A 183 -1.48 4.93 -29.31
N ASN A 184 -2.82 4.81 -29.42
CA ASN A 184 -3.67 5.84 -30.04
C ASN A 184 -4.26 6.87 -29.06
N ASN A 185 -4.03 6.73 -27.74
CA ASN A 185 -4.59 7.67 -26.76
C ASN A 185 -3.61 8.76 -26.29
N VAL A 186 -2.31 8.60 -26.52
CA VAL A 186 -1.32 9.63 -26.15
C VAL A 186 -1.24 10.75 -27.20
N GLU A 187 -1.37 10.41 -28.49
CA GLU A 187 -1.36 11.42 -29.56
C GLU A 187 -2.61 12.33 -29.56
N ASN A 188 -3.77 11.82 -29.14
CA ASN A 188 -5.00 12.62 -29.05
C ASN A 188 -5.02 13.60 -27.88
N THR A 189 -4.28 13.34 -26.79
CA THR A 189 -4.15 14.29 -25.69
C THR A 189 -3.15 15.40 -26.01
N ILE A 190 -2.07 15.10 -26.73
CA ILE A 190 -1.06 16.09 -27.13
C ILE A 190 -1.60 17.06 -28.20
N GLN A 191 -2.45 16.60 -29.13
CA GLN A 191 -3.07 17.50 -30.11
C GLN A 191 -4.11 18.47 -29.50
N ARG A 192 -4.74 18.13 -28.36
CA ARG A 192 -5.73 19.00 -27.70
C ARG A 192 -5.12 20.16 -26.90
N LEU A 193 -3.85 20.05 -26.51
CA LEU A 193 -3.15 21.13 -25.80
C LEU A 193 -2.59 22.18 -26.78
N ASN A 194 -2.09 21.77 -27.95
CA ASN A 194 -1.51 22.69 -28.93
C ASN A 194 -2.52 23.57 -29.69
N THR A 195 -3.83 23.27 -29.65
CA THR A 195 -4.85 24.12 -30.28
C THR A 195 -5.42 25.19 -29.34
N THR A 196 -5.12 25.15 -28.04
CA THR A 196 -5.66 26.12 -27.07
C THR A 196 -4.73 27.32 -26.85
N GLU A 197 -3.44 27.21 -27.15
CA GLU A 197 -2.45 28.30 -26.95
C GLU A 197 -2.29 29.25 -28.15
N ILE A 198 -2.90 28.99 -29.31
CA ILE A 198 -2.72 29.85 -30.51
C ILE A 198 -3.82 30.92 -30.66
N ASN A 199 -4.85 30.96 -29.80
CA ASN A 199 -5.98 31.89 -29.93
C ASN A 199 -6.12 32.96 -28.84
N VAL A 200 -5.07 33.22 -28.04
CA VAL A 200 -5.11 34.27 -26.99
C VAL A 200 -4.25 35.51 -27.30
N GLU A 201 -3.48 35.51 -28.39
CA GLU A 201 -2.79 36.72 -28.88
C GLU A 201 -3.31 37.15 -30.26
N LYS A 202 -4.43 37.89 -30.25
CA LYS A 202 -4.72 38.96 -31.21
C LYS A 202 -5.86 39.85 -30.72
#